data_AF-A0A160TGY9-F1
#
_entry.id   AF-A0A160TGY9-F1
#
_cell.length_a   1.000
_cell.length_b   1.000
_cell.length_c   1.000
_cell.angle_alpha   90.00
_cell.angle_beta   90.00
_cell.angle_gamma   90.00
#
_symmetry.space_group_name_H-M   'P 1'
#
loop_
_entity.id
_entity.type
_entity.pdbx_description
1 polymer ?
#
loop_
_entity_poly.entity_id
_entity_poly.type
_entity_poly.pdbx_seq_one_letter_code
_entity_poly.pdbx_strand_id
1 'polypeptide(L)'
;MGWLYMPRQSLGGHASAKSYLDAQFTHERPQEEGGSRGLKVLASACPGNRVYYAATQVMTNGVGGEIFAIVCLVRWNPRDKEGMILGYKDMEESMGPCEDGCPAHILDLLTATDNKYALDWRERCRANLARRGRKLSDGDRIRLEAPVTFSDGHVGQEFVVSKRRRKLLLRDPTNGSFYRISRLMERAWSVVPVTKVHKTVFA
;
A
#
# COMPACT_ATOMS: atom_id res chain seq x y z
N MET A 1 15.16 -10.82 11.64
CA MET A 1 14.30 -10.13 12.64
C MET A 1 13.04 -10.95 12.89
N GLY A 2 12.74 -11.23 14.17
CA GLY A 2 11.57 -11.99 14.62
C GLY A 2 10.32 -11.12 14.80
N TRP A 3 9.21 -11.70 15.20
CA TRP A 3 8.02 -10.96 15.60
C TRP A 3 8.11 -10.53 17.06
N LEU A 4 7.78 -9.28 17.34
CA LEU A 4 7.59 -8.75 18.70
C LEU A 4 6.09 -8.65 18.97
N TYR A 5 5.63 -9.26 20.05
CA TYR A 5 4.25 -9.16 20.53
C TYR A 5 4.20 -8.42 21.86
N MET A 6 3.15 -7.66 22.08
CA MET A 6 2.96 -6.93 23.33
C MET A 6 1.50 -6.78 23.73
N PRO A 7 1.23 -6.74 25.04
CA PRO A 7 -0.10 -6.53 25.55
C PRO A 7 -0.50 -5.05 25.56
N ARG A 8 -1.78 -4.78 25.84
CA ARG A 8 -2.34 -3.41 25.86
C ARG A 8 -1.57 -2.47 26.79
N GLN A 9 -1.15 -2.97 27.96
CA GLN A 9 -0.45 -2.20 28.98
C GLN A 9 0.91 -1.70 28.48
N SER A 10 1.59 -2.47 27.64
CA SER A 10 2.89 -2.12 27.07
C SER A 10 2.81 -1.11 25.91
N LEU A 11 1.60 -0.79 25.43
CA LEU A 11 1.41 0.23 24.39
C LEU A 11 1.51 1.66 24.93
N GLY A 12 1.74 1.89 26.23
CA GLY A 12 1.92 3.26 26.75
C GLY A 12 0.75 4.20 26.47
N GLY A 13 -0.48 3.68 26.42
CA GLY A 13 -1.69 4.47 26.13
C GLY A 13 -1.97 4.69 24.63
N HIS A 14 -1.10 4.25 23.72
CA HIS A 14 -1.32 4.38 22.29
C HIS A 14 -2.58 3.59 21.83
N ALA A 15 -3.44 4.28 21.07
CA ALA A 15 -4.73 3.76 20.62
C ALA A 15 -4.64 2.90 19.35
N SER A 16 -3.52 2.95 18.63
CA SER A 16 -3.31 2.24 17.38
C SER A 16 -1.86 1.75 17.22
N ALA A 17 -1.66 0.74 16.38
CA ALA A 17 -0.32 0.28 16.01
C ALA A 17 0.51 1.42 15.41
N LYS A 18 -0.08 2.25 14.53
CA LYS A 18 0.60 3.40 13.92
C LYS A 18 1.15 4.35 14.98
N SER A 19 0.31 4.81 15.91
CA SER A 19 0.73 5.77 16.95
C SER A 19 1.81 5.19 17.86
N TYR A 20 1.76 3.88 18.14
CA TYR A 20 2.81 3.21 18.91
C TYR A 20 4.12 3.16 18.13
N LEU A 21 4.09 2.76 16.85
CA LEU A 21 5.27 2.65 16.01
C LEU A 21 5.89 4.03 15.70
N ASP A 22 5.07 5.07 15.55
CA ASP A 22 5.53 6.46 15.42
C ASP A 22 6.40 6.86 16.62
N ALA A 23 5.94 6.55 17.84
CA ALA A 23 6.67 6.83 19.07
C ALA A 23 7.91 5.93 19.21
N GLN A 24 7.79 4.64 18.89
CA GLN A 24 8.90 3.68 18.96
C GLN A 24 10.08 4.09 18.06
N PHE A 25 9.78 4.55 16.84
CA PHE A 25 10.79 5.01 15.87
C PHE A 25 11.09 6.51 15.96
N THR A 26 10.54 7.20 16.96
CA THR A 26 10.91 8.59 17.30
C THR A 26 11.55 8.60 18.68
N HIS A 27 12.88 8.49 18.72
CA HIS A 27 13.63 8.46 19.96
C HIS A 27 15.02 9.06 19.78
N GLU A 28 15.60 9.52 20.88
CA GLU A 28 16.95 10.04 20.96
C GLU A 28 17.68 9.35 22.11
N ARG A 29 18.92 8.94 21.89
CA ARG A 29 19.76 8.26 22.89
C ARG A 29 21.08 9.01 23.04
N PRO A 30 21.54 9.27 24.28
CA PRO A 30 22.88 9.82 24.49
C PRO A 30 23.94 8.81 24.07
N GLN A 31 25.08 9.30 23.58
CA GLN A 31 26.26 8.47 23.28
C GLN A 31 27.26 8.54 24.43
N GLU A 32 28.02 7.45 24.64
CA GLU A 32 29.02 7.34 25.72
C GLU A 32 30.15 8.37 25.57
N GLU A 33 30.52 8.74 24.34
CA GLU A 33 31.56 9.74 24.03
C GLU A 33 31.03 11.19 24.01
N GLY A 34 29.79 11.40 24.46
CA GLY A 34 29.10 12.69 24.38
C GLY A 34 28.28 12.86 23.10
N GLY A 35 27.22 13.67 23.18
CA GLY A 35 26.26 13.86 22.09
C GLY A 35 25.08 12.90 22.14
N SER A 36 24.25 12.93 21.10
CA SER A 36 23.03 12.15 20.97
C SER A 36 22.84 11.60 19.56
N ARG A 37 22.21 10.43 19.45
CA ARG A 37 21.78 9.85 18.18
C ARG A 37 20.42 9.20 18.31
N GLY A 38 19.64 9.30 17.25
CA GLY A 38 18.25 8.87 17.28
C GLY A 38 17.62 8.80 15.92
N LEU A 39 16.32 8.58 15.95
CA LEU A 39 15.44 8.54 14.79
C LEU A 39 14.27 9.47 15.05
N LYS A 40 13.77 10.09 13.98
CA LYS A 40 12.57 10.92 14.01
C LYS A 40 11.67 10.56 12.83
N VAL A 41 10.44 10.14 13.11
CA VAL A 41 9.44 9.89 12.06
C VAL A 41 8.92 11.23 11.53
N LEU A 42 9.07 11.46 10.23
CA LEU A 42 8.58 12.67 9.56
C LEU A 42 7.17 12.50 9.01
N ALA A 43 6.91 11.34 8.43
CA ALA A 43 5.59 10.94 7.94
C ALA A 43 5.43 9.44 8.06
N SER A 44 4.19 8.99 8.30
CA SER A 44 3.91 7.56 8.41
C SER A 44 2.47 7.22 8.04
N ALA A 45 2.26 5.97 7.66
CA ALA A 45 0.95 5.43 7.31
C ALA A 45 0.88 3.96 7.71
N CYS A 46 -0.31 3.50 8.11
CA CYS A 46 -0.55 2.08 8.38
C CYS A 46 -1.81 1.58 7.64
N PRO A 47 -1.76 1.44 6.30
CA PRO A 47 -2.94 1.08 5.50
C PRO A 47 -3.57 -0.23 5.98
N GLY A 48 -4.85 -0.16 6.35
CA GLY A 48 -5.62 -1.32 6.84
C GLY A 48 -5.09 -1.93 8.13
N ASN A 49 -4.21 -1.24 8.87
CA ASN A 49 -3.57 -1.70 10.10
C ASN A 49 -2.81 -3.03 9.94
N ARG A 50 -2.21 -3.23 8.76
CA ARG A 50 -1.50 -4.47 8.37
C ARG A 50 -0.02 -4.27 8.10
N VAL A 51 0.34 -3.13 7.52
CA VAL A 51 1.72 -2.78 7.22
C VAL A 51 1.89 -1.30 7.54
N TYR A 52 2.85 -0.99 8.38
CA TYR A 52 3.28 0.35 8.71
C TYR A 52 4.43 0.74 7.78
N TYR A 53 4.39 1.98 7.29
CA TYR A 53 5.44 2.61 6.51
C TYR A 53 5.76 3.94 7.17
N ALA A 54 7.04 4.30 7.25
CA ALA A 54 7.47 5.60 7.75
C ALA A 54 8.70 6.12 7.01
N ALA A 55 8.71 7.42 6.72
CA ALA A 55 9.91 8.16 6.39
C ALA A 55 10.56 8.58 7.72
N THR A 56 11.73 8.04 8.00
CA THR A 56 12.43 8.19 9.26
C THR A 56 13.75 8.90 9.03
N GLN A 57 13.95 10.03 9.70
CA GLN A 57 15.17 10.80 9.65
C GLN A 57 16.14 10.36 10.75
N VAL A 58 17.39 10.11 10.38
CA VAL A 58 18.48 9.95 11.34
C VAL A 58 18.75 11.29 12.00
N MET A 59 18.71 11.33 13.33
CA MET A 59 19.05 12.51 14.13
C MET A 59 20.41 12.27 14.79
N THR A 60 21.32 13.23 14.67
CA THR A 60 22.62 13.22 15.37
C THR A 60 22.85 14.59 15.98
N ASN A 61 22.99 14.68 17.30
CA ASN A 61 23.16 15.94 18.05
C ASN A 61 22.10 17.00 17.70
N GLY A 62 20.85 16.57 17.55
CA GLY A 62 19.73 17.44 17.12
C GLY A 62 19.73 17.84 15.64
N VAL A 63 20.75 17.45 14.86
CA VAL A 63 20.84 17.71 13.42
C VAL A 63 20.23 16.55 12.63
N GLY A 64 19.35 16.86 11.68
CA GLY A 64 18.73 15.88 10.80
C GLY A 64 19.64 15.49 9.64
N GLY A 65 19.81 14.18 9.43
CA GLY A 65 20.58 13.60 8.34
C GLY A 65 19.69 12.85 7.34
N GLU A 66 20.17 11.67 6.93
CA GLU A 66 19.52 10.77 5.98
C GLU A 66 18.07 10.44 6.37
N ILE A 67 17.20 10.32 5.36
CA ILE A 67 15.80 9.91 5.51
C ILE A 67 15.59 8.61 4.75
N PHE A 68 15.35 7.54 5.48
CA PHE A 68 15.12 6.20 4.93
C PHE A 68 13.75 5.67 5.34
N ALA A 69 13.27 4.64 4.66
CA ALA A 69 11.99 4.03 4.96
C ALA A 69 12.09 2.87 5.96
N ILE A 70 11.27 2.94 7.01
CA ILE A 70 10.98 1.80 7.90
C ILE A 70 9.67 1.17 7.48
N VAL A 71 9.66 -0.16 7.35
CA VAL A 71 8.49 -0.97 7.03
C VAL A 71 8.26 -1.96 8.16
N CYS A 72 7.06 -1.98 8.75
CA CYS A 72 6.70 -2.99 9.74
C CYS A 72 5.48 -3.78 9.30
N LEU A 73 5.57 -5.10 9.31
CA LEU A 73 4.38 -5.95 9.33
C LEU A 73 3.68 -5.78 10.66
N VAL A 74 2.35 -5.64 10.63
CA VAL A 74 1.53 -5.38 11.80
C VAL A 74 0.45 -6.45 11.95
N ARG A 75 0.35 -6.98 13.17
CA ARG A 75 -0.78 -7.76 13.68
C ARG A 75 -1.45 -6.93 14.75
N TRP A 76 -2.69 -6.53 14.50
CA TRP A 76 -3.48 -5.79 15.47
C TRP A 76 -4.75 -6.56 15.78
N ASN A 77 -4.86 -7.06 17.02
CA ASN A 77 -6.00 -7.82 17.50
C ASN A 77 -6.39 -7.36 18.92
N PRO A 78 -7.26 -6.33 19.06
CA PRO A 78 -7.72 -5.87 20.38
C PRO A 78 -8.48 -6.90 21.20
N ARG A 79 -8.93 -8.00 20.57
CA ARG A 79 -9.69 -9.10 21.20
C ARG A 79 -8.85 -10.36 21.35
N ASP A 80 -7.53 -10.22 21.36
CA ASP A 80 -6.64 -11.34 21.54
C ASP A 80 -6.86 -12.02 22.90
N LYS A 81 -6.93 -13.35 22.93
CA LYS A 81 -7.27 -14.12 24.14
C LYS A 81 -6.17 -14.05 25.20
N GLU A 82 -4.92 -13.96 24.77
CA GLU A 82 -3.75 -13.85 25.64
C GLU A 82 -3.41 -12.38 25.94
N GLY A 83 -4.21 -11.45 25.41
CA GLY A 83 -4.04 -10.02 25.59
C GLY A 83 -2.92 -9.43 24.73
N MET A 84 -2.28 -10.20 23.85
CA MET A 84 -1.17 -9.78 22.97
C MET A 84 -1.68 -9.01 21.75
N ILE A 85 -2.17 -7.79 22.00
CA ILE A 85 -2.98 -7.08 21.01
C ILE A 85 -2.20 -6.46 19.85
N LEU A 86 -0.90 -6.23 20.01
CA LEU A 86 -0.02 -5.74 18.94
C LEU A 86 1.13 -6.72 18.74
N GLY A 87 1.27 -7.20 17.51
CA GLY A 87 2.48 -7.82 17.01
C GLY A 87 3.08 -6.97 15.89
N TYR A 88 4.39 -6.78 15.87
CA TYR A 88 5.05 -6.20 14.71
C TYR A 88 6.38 -6.87 14.39
N LYS A 89 6.80 -6.74 13.13
CA LYS A 89 8.12 -7.14 12.64
C LYS A 89 8.64 -6.03 11.74
N ASP A 90 9.71 -5.38 12.17
CA ASP A 90 10.34 -4.27 11.49
C ASP A 90 11.42 -4.71 10.50
N MET A 91 11.52 -3.95 9.41
CA MET A 91 12.45 -4.09 8.30
C MET A 91 12.74 -2.69 7.75
N GLU A 92 13.91 -2.53 7.15
CA GLU A 92 14.28 -1.30 6.43
C GLU A 92 14.11 -1.52 4.92
N GLU A 93 13.97 -0.44 4.15
CA GLU A 93 13.96 -0.52 2.67
C GLU A 93 15.20 -1.20 2.08
N SER A 94 16.36 -1.07 2.70
CA SER A 94 17.60 -1.74 2.30
C SER A 94 17.56 -3.27 2.43
N MET A 95 16.56 -3.80 3.15
CA MET A 95 16.28 -5.25 3.24
C MET A 95 15.37 -5.76 2.12
N GLY A 96 14.87 -4.88 1.25
CA GLY A 96 13.99 -5.23 0.13
C GLY A 96 12.66 -5.88 0.53
N PRO A 97 11.84 -5.25 1.40
CA PRO A 97 10.60 -5.86 1.87
C PRO A 97 9.63 -6.16 0.73
N CYS A 98 8.88 -7.25 0.82
CA CYS A 98 7.91 -7.62 -0.22
C CYS A 98 6.75 -6.63 -0.30
N GLU A 99 6.39 -6.01 0.82
CA GLU A 99 5.26 -5.10 0.98
C GLU A 99 5.51 -3.76 0.27
N ASP A 100 4.83 -3.56 -0.86
CA ASP A 100 5.00 -2.42 -1.78
C ASP A 100 3.83 -1.40 -1.70
N GLY A 101 3.13 -1.37 -0.57
CA GLY A 101 1.95 -0.54 -0.37
C GLY A 101 2.24 0.89 0.12
N CYS A 102 3.51 1.33 0.07
CA CYS A 102 3.95 2.61 0.63
C CYS A 102 3.30 3.80 -0.10
N PRO A 103 2.64 4.74 0.61
CA PRO A 103 2.09 5.96 0.02
C PRO A 103 3.14 6.90 -0.60
N ALA A 104 2.75 7.65 -1.63
CA ALA A 104 3.62 8.61 -2.34
C ALA A 104 4.29 9.62 -1.40
N HIS A 105 3.51 10.25 -0.51
CA HIS A 105 4.03 11.28 0.40
C HIS A 105 5.13 10.79 1.37
N ILE A 106 5.26 9.48 1.60
CA ILE A 106 6.39 8.90 2.35
C ILE A 106 7.60 8.72 1.44
N LEU A 107 7.39 8.15 0.24
CA LEU A 107 8.44 7.95 -0.76
C LEU A 107 9.11 9.26 -1.19
N ASP A 108 8.33 10.34 -1.26
CA ASP A 108 8.78 11.66 -1.69
C ASP A 108 9.67 12.37 -0.66
N LEU A 109 9.70 11.88 0.59
CA LEU A 109 10.57 12.40 1.65
C LEU A 109 11.92 11.68 1.74
N LEU A 110 12.06 10.53 1.09
CA LEU A 110 13.24 9.69 1.26
C LEU A 110 14.45 10.29 0.53
N THR A 111 15.59 10.33 1.19
CA THR A 111 16.85 10.80 0.58
C THR A 111 17.32 9.83 -0.50
N ALA A 112 18.12 10.34 -1.45
CA ALA A 112 18.75 9.50 -2.47
C ALA A 112 19.61 8.41 -1.83
N THR A 113 19.65 7.23 -2.44
CA THR A 113 20.41 6.07 -1.98
C THR A 113 20.93 5.29 -3.19
N ASP A 114 22.05 4.59 -3.03
CA ASP A 114 22.64 3.67 -4.00
C ASP A 114 22.33 2.19 -3.69
N ASN A 115 21.63 1.93 -2.59
CA ASN A 115 21.25 0.58 -2.19
C ASN A 115 20.25 -0.02 -3.18
N LYS A 116 20.66 -1.08 -3.89
CA LYS A 116 19.86 -1.73 -4.93
C LYS A 116 18.50 -2.25 -4.43
N TYR A 117 18.44 -2.80 -3.21
CA TYR A 117 17.20 -3.31 -2.64
C TYR A 117 16.22 -2.19 -2.27
N ALA A 118 16.74 -1.08 -1.74
CA ALA A 118 15.92 0.10 -1.46
C ALA A 118 15.36 0.71 -2.76
N LEU A 119 16.19 0.83 -3.80
CA LEU A 119 15.77 1.35 -5.11
C LEU A 119 14.68 0.47 -5.75
N ASP A 120 14.88 -0.85 -5.79
CA ASP A 120 13.86 -1.81 -6.27
C ASP A 120 12.55 -1.68 -5.48
N TRP A 121 12.63 -1.64 -4.15
CA TRP A 121 11.45 -1.52 -3.31
C TRP A 121 10.68 -0.21 -3.57
N ARG A 122 11.37 0.92 -3.68
CA ARG A 122 10.77 2.22 -4.00
C ARG A 122 10.10 2.19 -5.38
N GLU A 123 10.73 1.59 -6.38
CA GLU A 123 10.16 1.41 -7.72
C GLU A 123 8.88 0.57 -7.68
N ARG A 124 8.91 -0.58 -6.99
CA ARG A 124 7.72 -1.42 -6.81
C ARG A 124 6.59 -0.67 -6.12
N CYS A 125 6.88 0.13 -5.09
CA CYS A 125 5.88 0.97 -4.44
C CYS A 125 5.26 1.99 -5.41
N ARG A 126 6.07 2.69 -6.21
CA ARG A 126 5.56 3.64 -7.22
C ARG A 126 4.74 2.95 -8.30
N ALA A 127 5.17 1.79 -8.79
CA ALA A 127 4.41 0.99 -9.75
C ALA A 127 3.05 0.55 -9.18
N ASN A 128 3.00 0.13 -7.90
CA ASN A 128 1.76 -0.22 -7.23
C ASN A 128 0.82 0.99 -7.09
N LEU A 129 1.35 2.16 -6.69
CA LEU A 129 0.58 3.40 -6.64
C LEU A 129 -0.01 3.77 -8.01
N ALA A 130 0.77 3.67 -9.08
CA ALA A 130 0.31 3.93 -10.44
C ALA A 130 -0.82 2.96 -10.84
N ARG A 131 -0.67 1.65 -10.56
CA ARG A 131 -1.70 0.63 -10.83
C ARG A 131 -3.00 0.92 -10.09
N ARG A 132 -2.92 1.24 -8.79
CA ARG A 132 -4.07 1.54 -7.92
C ARG A 132 -4.71 2.91 -8.21
N GLY A 133 -3.93 3.85 -8.71
CA GLY A 133 -4.36 5.20 -9.10
C GLY A 133 -5.05 5.26 -10.47
N ARG A 134 -5.03 4.16 -11.25
CA ARG A 134 -5.81 4.06 -12.50
C ARG A 134 -7.27 4.41 -12.24
N LYS A 135 -7.92 5.05 -13.22
CA LYS A 135 -9.33 5.41 -13.15
C LYS A 135 -10.10 4.61 -14.19
N LEU A 136 -11.25 4.10 -13.79
CA LEU A 136 -12.24 3.50 -14.68
C LEU A 136 -13.52 4.30 -14.49
N SER A 137 -14.15 4.71 -15.58
CA SER A 137 -15.45 5.37 -15.61
C SER A 137 -16.56 4.34 -15.79
N ASP A 138 -17.78 4.73 -15.41
CA ASP A 138 -18.94 3.89 -15.71
C ASP A 138 -19.14 3.82 -17.24
N GLY A 139 -19.40 2.62 -17.76
CA GLY A 139 -19.53 2.36 -19.20
C GLY A 139 -18.22 2.08 -19.96
N ASP A 140 -17.05 2.23 -19.34
CA ASP A 140 -15.78 1.90 -19.98
C ASP A 140 -15.74 0.41 -20.37
N ARG A 141 -15.35 0.10 -21.60
CA ARG A 141 -15.09 -1.28 -22.01
C ARG A 141 -13.62 -1.58 -21.73
N ILE A 142 -13.35 -2.61 -20.95
CA ILE A 142 -12.00 -3.05 -20.63
C ILE A 142 -11.75 -4.44 -21.20
N ARG A 143 -10.51 -4.68 -21.65
CA ARG A 143 -10.01 -6.00 -22.04
C ARG A 143 -8.85 -6.38 -21.13
N LEU A 144 -8.98 -7.52 -20.46
CA LEU A 144 -7.91 -8.13 -19.70
C LEU A 144 -6.89 -8.74 -20.64
N GLU A 145 -5.61 -8.71 -20.26
CA GLU A 145 -4.55 -9.35 -21.05
C GLU A 145 -4.77 -10.87 -21.17
N ALA A 146 -5.13 -11.52 -20.05
CA ALA A 146 -5.50 -12.93 -20.01
C ALA A 146 -6.99 -13.12 -19.62
N PRO A 147 -7.68 -14.12 -20.19
CA PRO A 147 -9.05 -14.44 -19.81
C PRO A 147 -9.15 -14.86 -18.34
N VAL A 148 -10.31 -14.60 -17.73
CA VAL A 148 -10.60 -14.97 -16.34
C VAL A 148 -11.75 -15.94 -16.30
N THR A 149 -11.55 -17.04 -15.58
CA THR A 149 -12.59 -18.04 -15.28
C THR A 149 -13.30 -17.69 -13.98
N PHE A 150 -14.62 -17.68 -14.00
CA PHE A 150 -15.48 -17.42 -12.85
C PHE A 150 -16.07 -18.72 -12.28
N SER A 151 -16.66 -18.62 -11.09
CA SER A 151 -17.20 -19.77 -10.36
C SER A 151 -18.41 -20.45 -11.03
N ASP A 152 -19.08 -19.74 -11.94
CA ASP A 152 -20.17 -20.26 -12.78
C ASP A 152 -19.67 -20.98 -14.05
N GLY A 153 -18.35 -21.12 -14.21
CA GLY A 153 -17.72 -21.70 -15.40
C GLY A 153 -17.56 -20.72 -16.56
N HIS A 154 -18.04 -19.49 -16.44
CA HIS A 154 -17.87 -18.48 -17.48
C HIS A 154 -16.39 -18.09 -17.62
N VAL A 155 -15.91 -18.01 -18.86
CA VAL A 155 -14.58 -17.51 -19.21
C VAL A 155 -14.74 -16.24 -20.02
N GLY A 156 -14.28 -15.12 -19.49
CA GLY A 156 -14.40 -13.82 -20.14
C GLY A 156 -13.09 -13.05 -20.14
N GLN A 157 -12.85 -12.30 -21.21
CA GLN A 157 -11.68 -11.42 -21.35
C GLN A 157 -12.07 -9.94 -21.45
N GLU A 158 -13.26 -9.64 -21.95
CA GLU A 158 -13.75 -8.29 -22.13
C GLU A 158 -14.98 -8.03 -21.27
N PHE A 159 -15.02 -6.86 -20.64
CA PHE A 159 -16.12 -6.47 -19.76
C PHE A 159 -16.42 -4.98 -19.90
N VAL A 160 -17.67 -4.62 -19.65
CA VAL A 160 -18.11 -3.23 -19.52
C VAL A 160 -18.17 -2.88 -18.05
N VAL A 161 -17.49 -1.81 -17.64
CA VAL A 161 -17.51 -1.32 -16.28
C VAL A 161 -18.93 -0.83 -15.96
N SER A 162 -19.51 -1.39 -14.90
CA SER A 162 -20.79 -0.98 -14.34
C SER A 162 -20.61 -0.59 -12.87
N LYS A 163 -20.67 0.70 -12.59
CA LYS A 163 -20.61 1.24 -11.23
C LYS A 163 -22.02 1.29 -10.65
N ARG A 164 -22.30 0.42 -9.68
CA ARG A 164 -23.56 0.42 -8.93
C ARG A 164 -23.31 0.94 -7.52
N ARG A 165 -23.67 2.21 -7.27
CA ARG A 165 -23.37 2.93 -6.01
C ARG A 165 -21.85 2.89 -5.71
N ARG A 166 -21.46 2.24 -4.60
CA ARG A 166 -20.06 2.08 -4.18
C ARG A 166 -19.37 0.84 -4.75
N LYS A 167 -20.08 0.01 -5.52
CA LYS A 167 -19.54 -1.25 -6.07
C LYS A 167 -19.15 -1.06 -7.53
N LEU A 168 -17.94 -1.48 -7.87
CA LEU A 168 -17.51 -1.70 -9.25
C LEU A 168 -17.87 -3.14 -9.63
N LEU A 169 -18.78 -3.28 -10.59
CA LEU A 169 -19.14 -4.54 -11.24
C LEU A 169 -18.68 -4.49 -12.69
N LEU A 170 -18.54 -5.66 -13.29
CA LEU A 170 -18.16 -5.85 -14.68
C LEU A 170 -19.29 -6.58 -15.36
N ARG A 171 -19.89 -5.97 -16.39
CA ARG A 171 -20.94 -6.59 -17.20
C ARG A 171 -20.29 -7.28 -18.39
N ASP A 172 -20.57 -8.55 -18.60
CA ASP A 172 -20.16 -9.24 -19.81
C ASP A 172 -20.97 -8.68 -21.01
N PRO A 173 -20.32 -8.31 -22.13
CA PRO A 173 -20.99 -7.70 -23.27
C PRO A 173 -21.87 -8.68 -24.07
N THR A 174 -21.64 -9.99 -23.94
CA THR A 174 -22.29 -11.05 -24.73
C THR A 174 -23.56 -11.55 -24.04
N ASN A 175 -23.46 -11.93 -22.76
CA ASN A 175 -24.58 -12.51 -22.02
C ASN A 175 -25.25 -11.53 -21.05
N GLY A 176 -24.64 -10.36 -20.81
CA GLY A 176 -25.17 -9.33 -19.92
C GLY A 176 -25.03 -9.62 -18.42
N SER A 177 -24.43 -10.74 -18.04
CA SER A 177 -24.20 -11.14 -16.64
C SER A 177 -23.21 -10.21 -15.94
N PHE A 178 -23.33 -10.12 -14.62
CA PHE A 178 -22.46 -9.27 -13.80
C PHE A 178 -21.44 -10.10 -13.04
N TYR A 179 -20.19 -9.69 -13.17
CA TYR A 179 -19.03 -10.32 -12.57
C TYR A 179 -18.28 -9.34 -11.66
N ARG A 180 -17.53 -9.90 -10.71
CA ARG A 180 -16.60 -9.16 -9.87
C ARG A 180 -15.22 -9.78 -9.99
N ILE A 181 -14.26 -8.95 -10.37
CA ILE A 181 -12.86 -9.36 -10.40
C ILE A 181 -12.15 -8.73 -9.20
N SER A 182 -11.64 -9.59 -8.30
CA SER A 182 -10.82 -9.15 -7.17
C SER A 182 -9.55 -8.48 -7.64
N ARG A 183 -9.19 -7.37 -6.98
CA ARG A 183 -7.99 -6.58 -7.27
C ARG A 183 -7.86 -6.20 -8.76
N LEU A 184 -8.98 -5.82 -9.39
CA LEU A 184 -9.03 -5.42 -10.81
C LEU A 184 -7.95 -4.38 -11.16
N MET A 185 -7.73 -3.42 -10.26
CA MET A 185 -6.73 -2.36 -10.45
C MET A 185 -5.28 -2.84 -10.32
N GLU A 186 -5.03 -4.09 -9.96
CA GLU A 186 -3.69 -4.71 -9.98
C GLU A 186 -3.49 -5.56 -11.25
N ARG A 187 -4.54 -5.87 -12.00
CA ARG A 187 -4.46 -6.71 -13.22
C ARG A 187 -4.05 -5.90 -14.45
N ALA A 188 -3.45 -6.58 -15.43
CA ALA A 188 -3.20 -6.00 -16.74
C ALA A 188 -4.51 -5.93 -17.54
N TRP A 189 -4.92 -4.72 -17.86
CA TRP A 189 -6.08 -4.42 -18.70
C TRP A 189 -5.85 -3.15 -19.49
N SER A 190 -6.50 -3.07 -20.65
CA SER A 190 -6.58 -1.87 -21.49
C SER A 190 -8.03 -1.46 -21.67
N VAL A 191 -8.28 -0.15 -21.86
CA VAL A 191 -9.60 0.35 -22.24
C VAL A 191 -9.74 0.14 -23.75
N VAL A 192 -10.77 -0.59 -24.15
CA VAL A 192 -11.11 -0.78 -25.56
C VAL A 192 -11.82 0.48 -26.05
N PRO A 193 -11.26 1.21 -27.03
CA PRO A 193 -11.92 2.39 -27.57
C PRO A 193 -13.23 1.96 -28.21
N VAL A 194 -14.34 2.49 -27.71
CA VAL A 194 -15.64 2.33 -28.37
C VAL A 194 -15.69 3.35 -29.50
N THR A 195 -15.60 2.89 -30.75
CA THR A 195 -15.86 3.73 -31.91
C THR A 195 -17.31 4.20 -31.84
N LYS A 196 -17.52 5.42 -31.33
CA LYS A 196 -18.82 6.09 -31.45
C LYS A 196 -19.00 6.42 -32.92
N VAL A 197 -19.72 5.56 -33.65
CA VAL A 197 -20.20 5.90 -34.98
C VAL A 197 -21.17 7.05 -34.81
N HIS A 198 -20.74 8.27 -35.12
CA HIS A 198 -21.65 9.39 -35.24
C HIS A 198 -22.64 9.01 -36.36
N LYS A 199 -23.94 8.95 -36.03
CA LYS A 199 -24.98 8.87 -37.06
C LYS A 199 -24.86 10.13 -37.90
N THR A 200 -24.25 10.02 -39.08
CA THR A 200 -24.37 11.04 -40.12
C THR A 200 -25.83 11.07 -40.53
N VAL A 201 -26.54 12.10 -40.07
CA VAL A 201 -27.91 12.38 -40.53
C VAL A 201 -27.75 13.00 -41.92
N PHE A 202 -28.13 12.26 -42.96
CA PHE A 202 -28.32 12.86 -44.27
C PHE A 202 -29.65 13.63 -44.21
N ALA A 203 -29.55 14.95 -44.35
CA ALA A 203 -30.70 15.86 -44.47
C ALA A 203 -31.25 15.85 -45.89
#